data_AF-A0A2X0XH39-F1
#
_entry.id   AF-A0A2X0XH39-F1
#
_cell.length_a   1.000
_cell.length_b   1.000
_cell.length_c   1.000
_cell.angle_alpha   90.00
_cell.angle_beta   90.00
_cell.angle_gamma   90.00
#
_symmetry.space_group_name_H-M   'P 1'
#
loop_
_entity.id
_entity.type
_entity.pdbx_description
1 polymer ?
#
loop_
_entity_poly.entity_id
_entity_poly.type
_entity_poly.pdbx_seq_one_letter_code
_entity_poly.pdbx_strand_id
1 'polypeptide(L)'
;MAIKSKFFDRTFRNTTKEREDIIKIVSRGETEGTVVTIYERKNTLVIHSKSDSVNHASISKAKGHIKEWEIDYIIDNIIKEDKENVVMYSKGTKVIHIRAKEENFVFF
;
A
#
# COMPACT_ATOMS: atom_id res chain seq x y z
N MET A 1 14.99 24.84 6.77
CA MET A 1 13.69 24.66 7.44
C MET A 1 13.42 23.17 7.49
N ALA A 2 13.57 22.54 8.66
CA ALA A 2 13.52 21.08 8.76
C ALA A 2 12.06 20.61 8.69
N ILE A 3 11.66 20.02 7.57
CA ILE A 3 10.43 19.24 7.48
C ILE A 3 10.68 17.99 8.34
N LYS A 4 10.41 18.10 9.65
CA LYS A 4 10.27 16.92 10.50
C LYS A 4 9.11 16.15 9.91
N SER A 5 9.43 15.10 9.15
CA SER A 5 8.47 14.21 8.52
C SER A 5 7.38 13.89 9.56
N LYS A 6 6.11 14.07 9.16
CA LYS A 6 4.89 13.81 9.96
C LYS A 6 4.90 12.42 10.65
N PHE A 7 5.85 11.56 10.30
CA PHE A 7 5.95 10.16 10.69
C PHE A 7 7.35 9.75 11.20
N PHE A 8 8.14 10.63 11.82
CA PHE A 8 9.54 10.36 12.21
C PHE A 8 9.77 9.01 12.97
N ASP A 9 8.80 8.53 13.76
CA ASP A 9 8.84 7.20 14.45
C ASP A 9 7.79 6.18 13.92
N ARG A 10 7.22 6.47 12.76
CA ARG A 10 6.04 5.79 12.20
C ARG A 10 6.30 5.27 10.78
N THR A 11 7.50 4.78 10.53
CA THR A 11 7.91 4.26 9.23
C THR A 11 7.58 2.78 9.05
N PHE A 12 7.24 2.40 7.82
CA PHE A 12 7.15 1.00 7.40
C PHE A 12 8.47 0.57 6.77
N ARG A 13 8.97 -0.61 7.15
CA ARG A 13 10.21 -1.17 6.61
C ARG A 13 9.88 -2.02 5.37
N ASN A 14 10.63 -1.85 4.28
CA ASN A 14 10.54 -2.76 3.14
C ASN A 14 11.13 -4.13 3.54
N THR A 15 10.31 -5.18 3.48
CA THR A 15 10.68 -6.56 3.82
C THR A 15 10.52 -7.51 2.63
N THR A 16 10.44 -6.98 1.42
CA THR A 16 10.23 -7.76 0.18
C THR A 16 11.19 -8.94 0.05
N LYS A 17 12.48 -8.71 0.30
CA LYS A 17 13.53 -9.75 0.24
C LYS A 17 13.44 -10.80 1.35
N GLU A 18 12.78 -10.47 2.45
CA GLU A 18 12.60 -11.35 3.61
C GLU A 18 11.33 -12.20 3.49
N ARG A 19 10.47 -11.90 2.50
CA ARG A 19 9.12 -12.44 2.34
C ARG A 19 8.88 -13.07 0.96
N GLU A 20 9.87 -13.82 0.49
CA GLU A 20 9.75 -14.58 -0.77
C GLU A 20 8.57 -15.55 -0.78
N ASP A 21 8.17 -16.06 0.40
CA ASP A 21 7.00 -16.90 0.60
C ASP A 21 5.71 -16.19 0.17
N ILE A 22 5.54 -14.93 0.57
CA ILE A 22 4.39 -14.11 0.17
C ILE A 22 4.49 -13.73 -1.30
N ILE A 23 5.66 -13.28 -1.77
CA ILE A 23 5.84 -12.86 -3.16
C ILE A 23 5.44 -13.98 -4.12
N LYS A 24 5.86 -15.23 -3.84
CA LYS A 24 5.48 -16.41 -4.65
C LYS A 24 3.98 -16.67 -4.70
N ILE A 25 3.22 -16.25 -3.70
CA ILE A 25 1.75 -16.42 -3.65
C ILE A 25 1.07 -15.28 -4.41
N VAL A 26 1.46 -14.04 -4.12
CA VAL A 26 0.82 -12.84 -4.68
C VAL A 26 1.10 -12.73 -6.17
N SER A 27 2.35 -12.92 -6.59
CA SER A 27 2.75 -12.77 -8.00
C SER A 27 2.15 -13.80 -8.95
N ARG A 28 1.49 -14.88 -8.46
CA ARG A 28 0.81 -15.86 -9.32
C ARG A 28 -0.46 -15.32 -9.98
N GLY A 29 -1.07 -14.30 -9.40
CA GLY A 29 -2.31 -13.70 -9.91
C GLY A 29 -2.13 -12.30 -10.50
N GLU A 30 -0.90 -11.78 -10.52
CA GLU A 30 -0.62 -10.42 -10.98
C GLU A 30 -0.41 -10.39 -12.49
N THR A 31 -0.80 -9.27 -13.11
CA THR A 31 -0.56 -9.03 -14.53
C THR A 31 0.94 -8.86 -14.81
N GLU A 32 1.38 -9.25 -16.01
CA GLU A 32 2.75 -9.03 -16.47
C GLU A 32 3.17 -7.56 -16.28
N GLY A 33 4.40 -7.34 -15.80
CA GLY A 33 4.91 -5.99 -15.50
C GLY A 33 4.55 -5.44 -14.11
N THR A 34 3.80 -6.18 -13.29
CA THR A 34 3.47 -5.73 -11.92
C THR A 34 4.58 -6.03 -10.93
N VAL A 35 5.06 -4.99 -10.25
CA VAL A 35 6.03 -5.09 -9.17
C VAL A 35 5.29 -5.16 -7.84
N VAL A 36 5.55 -6.21 -7.07
CA VAL A 36 5.03 -6.38 -5.71
C VAL A 36 6.12 -6.01 -4.70
N THR A 37 5.81 -5.06 -3.81
CA THR A 37 6.67 -4.64 -2.70
C THR A 37 5.94 -4.88 -1.38
N ILE A 38 6.64 -5.47 -0.41
CA ILE A 38 6.08 -5.77 0.91
C ILE A 38 6.69 -4.82 1.93
N TYR A 39 5.83 -4.22 2.76
CA TYR A 39 6.22 -3.37 3.86
C TYR A 39 5.61 -3.83 5.18
N GLU A 40 6.37 -3.71 6.25
CA GLU A 40 5.93 -4.11 7.58
C GLU A 40 6.23 -3.07 8.64
N ARG A 41 5.31 -2.99 9.61
CA ARG A 41 5.53 -2.24 10.84
C ARG A 41 4.76 -2.89 11.99
N LYS A 42 5.49 -3.39 12.99
CA LYS A 42 4.91 -4.10 14.14
C LYS A 42 4.01 -5.24 13.63
N ASN A 43 2.70 -5.15 13.86
CA ASN A 43 1.72 -6.17 13.47
C ASN A 43 0.98 -5.83 12.17
N THR A 44 1.41 -4.80 11.45
CA THR A 44 0.77 -4.32 10.22
C THR A 44 1.62 -4.72 9.01
N LEU A 45 1.00 -5.38 8.04
CA LEU A 45 1.57 -5.81 6.77
C LEU A 45 0.90 -5.01 5.64
N VAL A 46 1.71 -4.53 4.71
CA VAL A 46 1.28 -3.83 3.50
C VAL A 46 1.87 -4.55 2.30
N ILE A 47 1.00 -4.96 1.37
CA ILE A 47 1.40 -5.50 0.06
C ILE A 47 1.05 -4.45 -0.96
N HIS A 48 2.05 -3.92 -1.65
CA HIS A 48 1.90 -2.89 -2.68
C HIS A 48 2.18 -3.49 -4.04
N SER A 49 1.18 -3.52 -4.91
CA SER A 49 1.28 -3.94 -6.30
C SER A 49 1.27 -2.68 -7.19
N LYS A 50 2.30 -2.51 -8.01
CA LYS A 50 2.44 -1.36 -8.91
C LYS A 50 2.80 -1.79 -10.34
N SER A 51 2.08 -1.26 -11.31
CA SER A 51 2.35 -1.30 -12.75
C SER A 51 1.95 0.06 -13.37
N ASP A 52 1.98 0.16 -14.69
CA ASP A 52 1.51 1.38 -15.39
C ASP A 52 0.00 1.61 -15.24
N SER A 53 -0.78 0.55 -14.99
CA SER A 53 -2.25 0.60 -14.86
C SER A 53 -2.76 0.32 -13.44
N VAL A 54 -1.88 -0.10 -12.54
CA VAL A 54 -2.23 -0.48 -11.17
C VAL A 54 -1.33 0.24 -10.18
N ASN A 55 -1.92 0.90 -9.20
CA ASN A 55 -1.23 1.35 -8.00
C ASN A 55 -2.13 1.02 -6.80
N HIS A 56 -1.87 -0.13 -6.16
CA HIS A 56 -2.77 -0.74 -5.19
C HIS A 56 -2.02 -1.26 -3.97
N ALA A 57 -2.52 -0.95 -2.77
CA ALA A 57 -2.02 -1.48 -1.51
C ALA A 57 -3.10 -2.25 -0.75
N SER A 58 -2.75 -3.46 -0.31
CA SER A 58 -3.53 -4.25 0.64
C SER A 58 -2.90 -4.16 2.02
N ILE A 59 -3.68 -3.75 3.01
CA ILE A 59 -3.24 -3.49 4.37
C ILE A 59 -3.93 -4.47 5.30
N SER A 60 -3.17 -5.21 6.09
CA SER A 60 -3.71 -6.12 7.09
C SER A 60 -3.00 -5.95 8.42
N LYS A 61 -3.69 -6.28 9.51
CA LYS A 61 -3.11 -6.21 10.85
C LYS A 61 -3.43 -7.45 11.64
N ALA A 62 -2.40 -8.14 12.12
CA ALA A 62 -2.55 -9.38 12.87
C ALA A 62 -3.25 -9.18 14.23
N LYS A 63 -3.01 -8.03 14.88
CA LYS A 63 -3.59 -7.69 16.19
C LYS A 63 -4.10 -6.25 16.23
N GLY A 64 -5.35 -6.10 16.68
CA GLY A 64 -6.03 -4.81 16.79
C GLY A 64 -6.52 -4.25 15.44
N HIS A 65 -6.87 -2.97 15.43
CA HIS A 65 -7.38 -2.27 14.24
C HIS A 65 -6.26 -1.50 13.52
N ILE A 66 -6.41 -1.37 12.20
CA ILE A 66 -5.62 -0.45 11.39
C ILE A 66 -5.99 0.97 11.80
N LYS A 67 -5.00 1.77 12.18
CA LYS A 67 -5.19 3.15 12.63
C LYS A 67 -5.17 4.09 11.42
N GLU A 68 -5.88 5.22 11.53
CA GLU A 68 -5.94 6.20 10.44
C GLU A 68 -4.56 6.70 9.99
N TRP A 69 -3.63 6.96 10.92
CA TRP A 69 -2.29 7.38 10.53
C TRP A 69 -1.52 6.33 9.72
N GLU A 70 -1.84 5.03 9.88
CA GLU A 70 -1.23 3.96 9.07
C GLU A 70 -1.73 4.08 7.63
N ILE A 71 -3.02 4.34 7.45
CA ILE A 71 -3.65 4.59 6.14
C ILE A 71 -3.02 5.83 5.49
N ASP A 72 -2.96 6.95 6.21
CA ASP A 72 -2.37 8.19 5.70
C ASP A 72 -0.89 8.01 5.32
N TYR A 73 -0.09 7.29 6.13
CA TYR A 73 1.31 7.01 5.78
C TYR A 73 1.41 6.23 4.47
N ILE A 74 0.57 5.21 4.29
CA ILE A 74 0.60 4.34 3.12
C ILE A 74 0.19 5.12 1.87
N ILE A 75 -0.82 5.97 1.96
CA ILE A 75 -1.22 6.88 0.88
C ILE A 75 -0.06 7.82 0.52
N ASP A 76 0.49 8.55 1.50
CA ASP A 76 1.49 9.59 1.27
C ASP A 76 2.85 9.03 0.80
N ASN A 77 3.29 7.88 1.33
CA ASN A 77 4.68 7.42 1.17
C ASN A 77 4.84 6.16 0.32
N ILE A 78 3.83 5.29 0.25
CA ILE A 78 3.89 4.02 -0.48
C ILE A 78 3.17 4.15 -1.82
N ILE A 79 1.88 4.53 -1.78
CA ILE A 79 1.08 4.78 -2.97
C ILE A 79 1.53 6.07 -3.67
N LYS A 80 1.89 7.10 -2.89
CA LYS A 80 2.33 8.43 -3.34
C LYS A 80 1.26 9.18 -4.13
N GLU A 81 0.04 9.18 -3.59
CA GLU A 81 -1.12 9.88 -4.15
C GLU A 81 -1.75 10.78 -3.10
N ASP A 82 -2.56 11.73 -3.54
CA ASP A 82 -3.42 12.49 -2.64
C ASP A 82 -4.60 11.64 -2.15
N LYS A 83 -5.07 11.90 -0.92
CA LYS A 83 -6.18 11.13 -0.31
C LYS A 83 -7.48 11.20 -1.11
N GLU A 84 -7.70 12.28 -1.86
CA GLU A 84 -8.84 12.44 -2.76
C GLU A 84 -8.73 11.62 -4.04
N ASN A 85 -7.52 11.24 -4.44
CA ASN A 85 -7.21 10.47 -5.63
C ASN A 85 -7.10 8.97 -5.36
N VAL A 86 -7.48 8.52 -4.16
CA VAL A 86 -7.56 7.09 -3.84
C VAL A 86 -9.00 6.63 -3.58
N VAL A 87 -9.24 5.35 -3.85
CA VAL A 87 -10.44 4.64 -3.43
C VAL A 87 -10.04 3.62 -2.38
N MET A 88 -10.78 3.61 -1.27
CA MET A 88 -10.58 2.65 -0.19
C MET A 88 -11.79 1.73 -0.05
N TYR A 89 -11.56 0.43 0.12
CA TYR A 89 -12.61 -0.53 0.40
C TYR A 89 -12.12 -1.68 1.27
N SER A 90 -13.01 -2.21 2.10
CA SER A 90 -12.80 -3.41 2.92
C SER A 90 -13.96 -4.37 2.69
N LYS A 91 -13.77 -5.41 1.87
CA LYS A 91 -14.80 -6.43 1.64
C LYS A 91 -14.71 -7.52 2.68
N GLY A 92 -15.52 -7.43 3.75
CA GLY A 92 -15.80 -8.53 4.70
C GLY A 92 -14.59 -9.14 5.43
N THR A 93 -13.40 -8.55 5.28
CA THR A 93 -12.13 -9.03 5.83
C THR A 93 -11.51 -7.93 6.68
N LYS A 94 -10.53 -8.28 7.53
CA LYS A 94 -9.68 -7.30 8.24
C LYS A 94 -8.63 -6.64 7.33
N VAL A 95 -8.87 -6.65 6.02
CA VAL A 95 -7.99 -6.10 5.00
C VAL A 95 -8.61 -4.83 4.43
N ILE A 96 -7.82 -3.77 4.40
CA ILE A 96 -8.17 -2.52 3.73
C ILE A 96 -7.41 -2.51 2.41
N HIS A 97 -8.13 -2.33 1.31
CA HIS A 97 -7.58 -2.11 -0.01
C HIS A 97 -7.59 -0.62 -0.29
N ILE A 98 -6.47 -0.09 -0.77
CA ILE A 98 -6.32 1.29 -1.24
C ILE A 98 -5.85 1.22 -2.67
N ARG A 99 -6.56 1.86 -3.59
CA ARG A 99 -6.20 1.92 -5.01
C ARG A 99 -6.15 3.39 -5.45
N ALA A 100 -5.11 3.79 -6.17
CA ALA A 100 -5.12 5.06 -6.89
C ALA A 100 -6.23 5.03 -7.94
N LYS A 101 -7.00 6.12 -8.07
CA LYS A 101 -7.92 6.29 -9.19
C LYS A 101 -7.07 6.32 -10.45
N GLU A 102 -7.49 5.60 -11.49
CA GLU A 102 -6.92 5.83 -12.81
C GLU A 102 -7.21 7.29 -13.17
N GLU A 103 -6.18 8.06 -13.52
CA GLU A 103 -6.42 9.36 -14.14
C GLU A 103 -7.29 9.10 -15.36
N ASN A 104 -8.50 9.67 -15.39
CA ASN A 104 -9.24 9.77 -16.62
C ASN A 104 -8.35 10.61 -17.55
N PHE A 105 -7.61 9.96 -18.45
CA PHE A 105 -6.95 10.62 -19.55
C PHE A 105 -8.03 11.35 -20.35
N VAL A 106 -8.17 12.65 -20.11
CA VAL A 106 -8.93 13.53 -20.99
C VAL A 106 -8.06 13.69 -22.22
N PHE A 107 -8.37 12.94 -23.28
CA PHE A 107 -7.87 13.27 -24.61
C PHE A 107 -8.46 14.63 -25.00
N PHE A 108 -7.60 15.64 -25.15
CA PHE A 108 -7.93 16.90 -25.83
C PHE A 108 -7.90 16.70 -27.34
#